data_AF-A0A7G8TG73-F1
#
_entry.id   AF-A0A7G8TG73-F1
#
_cell.length_a   1.000
_cell.length_b   1.000
_cell.length_c   1.000
_cell.angle_alpha   90.00
_cell.angle_beta   90.00
_cell.angle_gamma   90.00
#
_symmetry.space_group_name_H-M   'P 1'
#
loop_
_entity.id
_entity.type
_entity.pdbx_description
1 polymer ?
#
loop_
_entity_poly.entity_id
_entity_poly.type
_entity_poly.pdbx_seq_one_letter_code
_entity_poly.pdbx_strand_id
1 'polypeptide(L)'
;MCFKSGRNSSAEGFAHFCKQTGFATIVGDPTNGDGIGIDSLIFVLPNSGICLRFSASLGLNPDGGSNEEFGTTPDVPCEPGKDALQTCLDLIEKRDGSEASL
;
A
#
# COMPACT_ATOMS: atom_id res chain seq x y z
N MET A 1 11.14 -1.30 -3.37
CA MET A 1 10.38 -0.08 -2.98
C MET A 1 10.09 -0.17 -1.50
N CYS A 2 10.46 0.86 -0.72
CA CYS A 2 10.41 0.77 0.75
C CYS A 2 9.28 1.66 1.30
N PHE A 3 8.39 1.10 2.12
CA PHE A 3 7.30 1.84 2.79
C PHE A 3 7.42 1.75 4.30
N LYS A 4 6.93 2.79 4.97
CA LYS A 4 6.75 2.82 6.43
C LYS A 4 5.25 2.88 6.70
N SER A 5 4.81 2.46 7.88
CA SER A 5 3.40 2.60 8.28
C SER A 5 2.82 4.00 8.04
N GLY A 6 1.51 4.05 7.75
CA GLY A 6 0.76 5.30 7.55
C GLY A 6 0.79 5.88 6.12
N ARG A 7 1.01 5.06 5.09
CA ARG A 7 0.98 5.50 3.68
C ARG A 7 -0.41 5.23 3.10
N ASN A 8 -0.98 6.25 2.47
CA ASN A 8 -2.36 6.27 1.99
C ASN A 8 -2.48 7.11 0.71
N SER A 9 -3.67 7.12 0.10
CA SER A 9 -3.97 7.87 -1.13
C SER A 9 -3.02 7.48 -2.29
N SER A 10 -2.47 8.43 -3.06
CA SER A 10 -1.67 8.11 -4.26
C SER A 10 -0.44 7.23 -3.99
N ALA A 11 0.16 7.35 -2.79
CA ALA A 11 1.28 6.49 -2.40
C ALA A 11 0.84 5.03 -2.23
N GLU A 12 -0.38 4.82 -1.71
CA GLU A 12 -1.00 3.51 -1.63
C GLU A 12 -1.36 2.96 -3.01
N GLY A 13 -1.97 3.79 -3.87
CA GLY A 13 -2.29 3.38 -5.24
C GLY A 13 -1.05 2.91 -6.01
N PHE A 14 0.09 3.59 -5.81
CA PHE A 14 1.35 3.18 -6.43
C PHE A 14 1.96 1.92 -5.79
N ALA A 15 1.83 1.74 -4.46
CA ALA A 15 2.22 0.49 -3.80
C ALA A 15 1.41 -0.69 -4.37
N HIS A 16 0.09 -0.53 -4.44
CA HIS A 16 -0.80 -1.53 -4.97
C HIS A 16 -0.48 -1.90 -6.43
N PHE A 17 -0.22 -0.89 -7.27
CA PHE A 17 0.23 -1.09 -8.65
C PHE A 17 1.53 -1.92 -8.72
N CYS A 18 2.53 -1.57 -7.92
CA CYS A 18 3.81 -2.30 -7.89
C CYS A 18 3.59 -3.78 -7.57
N LYS A 19 2.72 -4.07 -6.59
CA LYS A 19 2.40 -5.43 -6.17
C LYS A 19 1.64 -6.21 -7.24
N GLN A 20 0.59 -5.62 -7.80
CA GLN A 20 -0.26 -6.28 -8.79
C GLN A 20 0.47 -6.57 -10.10
N THR A 21 1.36 -5.68 -10.52
CA THR A 21 2.07 -5.82 -11.80
C THR A 21 3.41 -6.53 -11.68
N GLY A 22 3.93 -6.70 -10.46
CA GLY A 22 5.30 -7.17 -10.23
C GLY A 22 6.36 -6.15 -10.64
N PHE A 23 6.00 -4.88 -10.81
CA PHE A 23 6.94 -3.81 -11.21
C PHE A 23 8.08 -3.62 -10.20
N ALA A 24 7.80 -3.78 -8.90
CA ALA A 24 8.81 -3.68 -7.86
C ALA A 24 8.44 -4.53 -6.64
N THR A 25 9.46 -5.08 -5.95
CA THR A 25 9.30 -5.70 -4.64
C THR A 25 9.04 -4.64 -3.58
N ILE A 26 7.99 -4.83 -2.79
CA ILE A 26 7.55 -3.93 -1.72
C ILE A 26 8.11 -4.43 -0.39
N VAL A 27 8.84 -3.56 0.29
CA VAL A 27 9.48 -3.85 1.59
C VAL A 27 8.95 -2.86 2.62
N GLY A 28 8.54 -3.32 3.80
CA GLY A 28 8.02 -2.40 4.81
C GLY A 28 6.93 -2.99 5.69
N ASP A 29 6.04 -2.11 6.14
CA ASP A 29 4.80 -2.45 6.82
C ASP A 29 3.63 -2.43 5.81
N PRO A 30 2.48 -3.05 6.14
CA PRO A 30 1.24 -2.80 5.43
C PRO A 30 0.95 -1.30 5.37
N THR A 31 0.46 -0.86 4.22
CA THR A 31 -0.01 0.51 4.05
C THR A 31 -1.35 0.71 4.77
N ASN A 32 -1.85 1.94 4.77
CA ASN A 32 -3.05 2.33 5.50
C ASN A 32 -4.32 2.41 4.63
N GLY A 33 -4.24 1.97 3.36
CA GLY A 33 -5.39 1.91 2.45
C GLY A 33 -5.76 3.22 1.75
N ASP A 34 -6.96 3.21 1.16
CA ASP A 34 -7.63 4.35 0.50
C ASP A 34 -6.90 4.92 -0.74
N GLY A 35 -6.11 4.09 -1.43
CA GLY A 35 -5.30 4.55 -2.56
C GLY A 35 -5.79 4.17 -3.95
N ILE A 36 -6.71 3.22 -4.04
CA ILE A 36 -7.13 2.59 -5.31
C ILE A 36 -8.59 2.86 -5.68
N GLY A 37 -9.35 3.50 -4.79
CA GLY A 37 -10.74 3.88 -5.01
C GLY A 37 -10.89 5.21 -5.76
N ILE A 38 -12.14 5.68 -5.86
CA ILE A 38 -12.44 7.05 -6.29
C ILE A 38 -12.55 7.98 -5.09
N ASP A 39 -12.36 9.28 -5.34
CA ASP A 39 -12.61 10.30 -4.32
C ASP A 39 -14.03 10.20 -3.77
N SER A 40 -14.18 10.52 -2.48
CA SER A 40 -15.46 10.33 -1.78
C SER A 40 -16.54 11.24 -2.37
N LEU A 41 -17.78 10.76 -2.41
CA LEU A 41 -18.91 11.59 -2.78
C LEU A 41 -19.40 12.42 -1.61
N ILE A 42 -19.87 13.63 -1.91
CA ILE A 42 -20.52 14.53 -0.95
C ILE A 42 -21.99 14.66 -1.35
N PHE A 43 -22.89 14.34 -0.43
CA PHE A 43 -24.33 14.51 -0.59
C PHE A 43 -24.87 15.47 0.48
N VAL A 44 -25.60 16.50 0.06
CA VAL A 44 -26.15 17.52 0.97
C VAL A 44 -27.65 17.27 1.14
N LEU A 45 -28.10 17.11 2.38
CA LEU A 45 -29.52 16.91 2.68
C LEU A 45 -30.32 18.19 2.39
N PRO A 46 -31.41 18.10 1.61
CA PRO A 46 -32.09 19.29 1.05
C PRO A 46 -32.78 20.16 2.11
N ASN A 47 -33.18 19.58 3.25
CA ASN A 47 -33.97 20.29 4.27
C ASN A 47 -33.17 20.71 5.51
N SER A 48 -31.99 20.11 5.74
CA SER A 48 -31.15 20.39 6.92
C SER A 48 -29.79 20.98 6.60
N GLY A 49 -29.34 20.89 5.33
CA GLY A 49 -28.01 21.32 4.92
C GLY A 49 -26.86 20.45 5.44
N ILE A 50 -27.14 19.30 6.06
CA ILE A 50 -26.10 18.37 6.53
C ILE A 50 -25.40 17.75 5.32
N CYS A 51 -24.07 17.80 5.32
CA CYS A 51 -23.23 17.14 4.32
C CYS A 51 -22.83 15.74 4.78
N LEU A 52 -23.14 14.73 3.97
CA LEU A 52 -22.68 13.36 4.13
C LEU A 52 -21.51 13.12 3.17
N ARG A 53 -20.38 12.65 3.68
CA ARG A 53 -19.26 12.15 2.87
C ARG A 53 -19.20 10.64 2.99
N PHE A 54 -19.18 9.93 1.87
CA PHE A 54 -19.07 8.48 1.84
C PHE A 54 -18.31 8.02 0.60
N SER A 55 -17.59 6.91 0.73
CA SER A 55 -16.91 6.27 -0.40
C SER A 55 -17.94 5.55 -1.26
N ALA A 56 -18.01 5.92 -2.55
CA ALA A 56 -18.94 5.30 -3.50
C ALA A 56 -18.36 4.08 -4.21
N SER A 57 -17.07 3.80 -4.00
CA SER A 57 -16.39 2.58 -4.44
C SER A 57 -15.62 1.97 -3.29
N LEU A 58 -15.50 0.65 -3.27
CA LEU A 58 -14.58 -0.06 -2.39
C LEU A 58 -13.40 -0.59 -3.21
N GLY A 59 -12.20 -0.13 -2.88
CA GLY A 59 -10.96 -0.72 -3.40
C GLY A 59 -10.74 -2.11 -2.83
N LEU A 60 -10.47 -3.10 -3.69
CA LEU A 60 -10.20 -4.47 -3.26
C LEU A 60 -8.73 -4.83 -3.46
N ASN A 61 -8.18 -5.53 -2.48
CA ASN A 61 -6.89 -6.20 -2.56
C ASN A 61 -6.97 -7.41 -3.51
N PRO A 62 -5.82 -7.94 -3.98
CA PRO A 62 -5.80 -9.12 -4.86
C PRO A 62 -6.44 -10.37 -4.26
N ASP A 63 -6.49 -10.48 -2.93
CA ASP A 63 -7.15 -11.55 -2.18
C ASP A 63 -8.67 -11.32 -1.99
N GLY A 64 -9.20 -10.21 -2.52
CA GLY A 64 -10.60 -9.80 -2.38
C GLY A 64 -10.91 -9.04 -1.08
N GLY A 65 -9.92 -8.81 -0.21
CA GLY A 65 -10.07 -8.03 1.02
C GLY A 65 -10.27 -6.53 0.76
N SER A 66 -10.83 -5.83 1.74
CA SER A 66 -10.98 -4.37 1.71
C SER A 66 -9.62 -3.67 1.79
N ASN A 67 -9.24 -2.94 0.75
CA ASN A 67 -7.98 -2.17 0.78
C ASN A 67 -8.04 -1.04 1.81
N GLU A 68 -9.21 -0.46 2.05
CA GLU A 68 -9.43 0.54 3.10
C GLU A 68 -9.10 0.03 4.51
N GLU A 69 -9.39 -1.25 4.76
CA GLU A 69 -9.24 -1.84 6.10
C GLU A 69 -7.85 -2.45 6.31
N PHE A 70 -7.31 -3.10 5.27
CA PHE A 70 -6.09 -3.91 5.38
C PHE A 70 -4.88 -3.30 4.66
N GLY A 71 -5.09 -2.33 3.77
CA GLY A 71 -4.05 -1.77 2.90
C GLY A 71 -3.41 -2.80 1.97
N THR A 72 -2.34 -2.38 1.30
CA THR A 72 -1.48 -3.25 0.51
C THR A 72 -0.42 -3.88 1.42
N THR A 73 -0.46 -5.20 1.55
CA THR A 73 0.55 -5.97 2.29
C THR A 73 1.90 -5.91 1.56
N PRO A 74 3.04 -5.71 2.24
CA PRO A 74 4.36 -5.78 1.63
C PRO A 74 4.68 -7.19 1.12
N ASP A 75 5.63 -7.31 0.21
CA ASP A 75 6.17 -8.61 -0.19
C ASP A 75 7.19 -9.11 0.85
N VAL A 76 7.98 -8.18 1.41
CA VAL A 76 8.93 -8.46 2.48
C VAL A 76 8.64 -7.56 3.69
N PRO A 77 8.17 -8.11 4.81
CA PRO A 77 8.00 -7.34 6.03
C PRO A 77 9.36 -6.97 6.66
N CYS A 78 9.41 -5.85 7.38
CA CYS A 78 10.60 -5.49 8.16
C CYS A 78 10.80 -6.43 9.35
N GLU A 79 12.05 -6.83 9.60
CA GLU A 79 12.40 -7.51 10.84
C GLU A 79 12.29 -6.55 12.04
N PRO A 80 11.97 -7.05 13.25
CA PRO A 80 11.93 -6.20 14.44
C PRO A 80 13.23 -5.41 14.64
N GLY A 81 13.13 -4.08 14.73
CA GLY A 81 14.28 -3.19 14.92
C GLY A 81 15.00 -2.76 13.64
N LYS A 82 14.57 -3.22 12.46
CA LYS A 82 15.04 -2.69 11.17
C LYS A 82 13.99 -1.80 10.54
N ASP A 83 14.45 -0.77 9.82
CA ASP A 83 13.57 -0.01 8.94
C ASP A 83 13.50 -0.62 7.53
N ALA A 84 12.59 -0.08 6.73
CA ALA A 84 12.37 -0.58 5.38
C ALA A 84 13.58 -0.34 4.46
N LEU A 85 14.35 0.72 4.68
CA LEU A 85 15.53 1.02 3.87
C LEU A 85 16.64 0.00 4.15
N GLN A 86 16.93 -0.27 5.42
CA GLN A 86 17.92 -1.26 5.81
C GLN A 86 17.56 -2.64 5.27
N THR A 87 16.29 -3.05 5.42
CA THR A 87 15.80 -4.31 4.87
C THR A 87 15.93 -4.35 3.34
N CYS A 88 15.62 -3.24 2.65
CA CYS A 88 15.80 -3.11 1.21
C CYS A 88 17.28 -3.29 0.79
N LEU A 89 18.23 -2.64 1.50
CA LEU A 89 19.66 -2.72 1.20
C LEU A 89 20.19 -4.15 1.43
N ASP A 90 19.84 -4.76 2.56
CA ASP A 90 20.21 -6.14 2.89
C ASP A 90 19.75 -7.13 1.79
N LEU A 91 18.57 -6.88 1.18
CA LEU A 91 18.04 -7.72 0.10
C LEU A 91 18.80 -7.55 -1.22
N ILE A 92 19.21 -6.32 -1.54
CA ILE A 92 19.99 -6.02 -2.74
C ILE A 92 21.36 -6.69 -2.64
N GLU A 93 22.06 -6.52 -1.51
CA GLU A 93 23.37 -7.14 -1.28
C GLU A 93 23.33 -8.67 -1.36
N LYS A 94 22.29 -9.30 -0.79
CA LYS A 94 22.09 -10.76 -0.88
C LYS A 94 21.87 -11.23 -2.32
N ARG A 95 21.15 -10.45 -3.13
CA ARG A 95 20.89 -10.78 -4.53
C ARG A 95 22.17 -10.69 -5.37
N ASP A 96 22.93 -9.62 -5.20
CA ASP A 96 24.19 -9.41 -5.92
C ASP A 96 25.23 -10.49 -5.59
N GLY A 97 25.31 -10.93 -4.32
CA GLY A 97 26.18 -12.03 -3.90
C GLY A 97 25.76 -13.41 -4.43
N SER A 98 24.46 -13.63 -4.63
CA SER A 98 23.95 -14.89 -5.21
C SER A 98 24.19 -14.98 -6.72
N GLU A 99 24.19 -13.85 -7.44
CA GLU A 99 24.55 -13.80 -8.87
C GLU A 99 26.06 -13.93 -9.10
N ALA A 100 26.90 -13.56 -8.14
CA ALA A 100 28.35 -13.76 -8.19
C ALA A 100 28.81 -15.23 -7.97
N SER A 101 27.89 -16.13 -7.66
CA SER A 101 28.16 -17.56 -7.37
C SER A 101 27.81 -18.50 -8.55
N LEU A 102 27.46 -17.94 -9.71
CA LEU A 102 27.18 -18.64 -10.98
C LEU A 102 28.27 -18.29 -12.02
#